data_AF-A0A061M5Z4-F1
#
_entry.id   AF-A0A061M5Z4-F1
#
_cell.length_a   1.000
_cell.length_b   1.000
_cell.length_c   1.000
_cell.angle_alpha   90.00
_cell.angle_beta   90.00
_cell.angle_gamma   90.00
#
_symmetry.space_group_name_H-M   'P 1'
#
loop_
_entity.id
_entity.type
_entity.pdbx_description
1 polymer ?
#
loop_
_entity_poly.entity_id
_entity_poly.type
_entity_poly.pdbx_seq_one_letter_code
_entity_poly.pdbx_strand_id
1 'polypeptide(L)'
;MLTSPVTGTPFCGELTDNAIAISMDGRGAWQDNVFVERLWRSVQYEEFYLRAYENVSEARDSSALQFYNCRPHIRALMAVHRIKPILTSLPLRTAA
;
A
#
# COMPACT_ATOMS: atom_id res chain seq x y z
N MET A 1 -13.20 -5.00 24.76
CA MET A 1 -13.22 -3.79 23.90
C MET A 1 -12.48 -4.13 22.62
N LEU A 2 -13.11 -3.97 21.45
CA LEU A 2 -12.43 -4.17 20.17
C LEU A 2 -11.69 -2.87 19.80
N THR A 3 -10.36 -2.90 19.81
CA THR A 3 -9.55 -1.79 19.30
C THR A 3 -9.44 -1.89 17.78
N SER A 4 -9.38 -0.74 17.10
CA SER A 4 -9.16 -0.70 15.65
C SER A 4 -7.82 -1.37 15.27
N PRO A 5 -7.76 -2.20 14.22
CA PRO A 5 -6.53 -2.90 13.84
C PRO A 5 -5.42 -1.98 13.33
N VAL A 6 -5.77 -0.82 12.73
CA VAL A 6 -4.80 0.08 12.07
C VAL A 6 -4.54 1.36 12.86
N THR A 7 -5.43 1.71 13.79
CA THR A 7 -5.27 2.89 14.66
C THR A 7 -5.14 2.52 16.14
N GLY A 8 -5.15 1.22 16.45
CA GLY A 8 -4.98 0.71 17.79
C GLY A 8 -3.56 0.91 18.31
N THR A 9 -3.46 1.06 19.63
CA THR A 9 -2.20 1.13 20.38
C THR A 9 -1.19 0.03 20.04
N PRO A 10 -1.56 -1.27 19.89
CA PRO A 10 -0.57 -2.30 19.58
C PRO A 10 0.11 -2.06 18.23
N PHE A 11 -0.64 -1.64 17.20
CA PHE A 11 -0.11 -1.37 15.87
C PHE A 11 0.76 -0.10 15.84
N CYS A 12 0.26 1.01 16.40
CA CYS A 12 1.03 2.26 16.42
C CYS A 12 2.27 2.19 17.33
N GLY A 13 2.22 1.37 18.38
CA GLY A 13 3.36 1.13 19.27
C GLY A 13 4.54 0.52 18.51
N GLU A 14 4.29 -0.59 17.80
CA GLU A 14 5.33 -1.29 17.03
C GLU A 14 5.97 -0.41 15.94
N LEU A 15 5.18 0.44 15.28
CA LEU A 15 5.70 1.39 14.30
C LEU A 15 6.58 2.47 14.94
N THR A 16 6.19 2.96 16.12
CA THR A 16 6.97 3.97 16.86
C THR A 16 8.29 3.38 17.37
N ASP A 17 8.26 2.13 17.87
CA ASP A 17 9.44 1.41 18.34
C ASP A 17 10.48 1.20 17.22
N ASN A 18 10.01 1.05 15.97
CA ASN A 18 10.85 0.95 14.78
C ASN A 18 11.20 2.30 14.14
N ALA A 19 10.92 3.43 14.80
CA ALA A 19 11.10 4.79 14.30
C ALA A 19 10.42 5.04 12.93
N ILE A 20 9.32 4.34 12.65
CA ILE A 20 8.53 4.51 11.43
C ILE A 20 7.56 5.67 11.63
N ALA A 21 7.61 6.63 10.72
CA ALA A 21 6.71 7.78 10.79
C ALA A 21 5.28 7.41 10.38
N ILE A 22 4.32 7.85 11.18
CA ILE A 22 2.90 7.60 10.98
C ILE A 22 2.18 8.91 10.65
N SER A 23 1.49 8.96 9.51
CA SER A 23 0.57 10.03 9.14
C SER A 23 -0.86 9.57 9.36
N MET A 24 -1.53 10.11 10.37
CA MET A 24 -2.93 9.79 10.71
C MET A 24 -3.86 11.01 10.61
N ASP A 25 -3.36 12.16 10.17
CA ASP A 25 -4.09 13.43 10.16
C ASP A 25 -5.09 13.57 8.99
N GLY A 26 -5.19 12.53 8.14
CA GLY A 26 -6.06 12.49 6.96
C GLY A 26 -5.63 13.44 5.83
N ARG A 27 -4.53 14.18 5.99
CA ARG A 27 -4.08 15.13 4.97
C ARG A 27 -3.54 14.37 3.76
N GLY A 28 -4.14 14.68 2.61
CA GLY A 28 -3.94 14.04 1.32
C GLY A 28 -3.96 12.51 1.35
N ALA A 29 -4.77 11.92 2.23
CA ALA A 29 -5.09 10.50 2.21
C ALA A 29 -5.55 10.01 0.82
N TRP A 30 -6.18 10.88 0.01
CA TRP A 30 -6.55 10.57 -1.37
C TRP A 30 -5.35 10.27 -2.27
N GLN A 31 -4.20 10.92 -2.05
CA GLN A 31 -2.99 10.73 -2.85
C GLN A 31 -2.37 9.37 -2.58
N ASP A 32 -2.21 9.03 -1.30
CA ASP A 32 -1.70 7.74 -0.86
C ASP A 32 -2.67 6.62 -1.27
N ASN A 33 -3.98 6.85 -1.13
CA ASN A 33 -5.00 5.89 -1.54
C ASN A 33 -5.05 5.68 -3.06
N VAL A 34 -4.93 6.73 -3.89
CA VAL A 34 -4.90 6.60 -5.36
C VAL A 34 -3.75 5.69 -5.81
N PHE A 35 -2.60 5.72 -5.13
CA PHE A 35 -1.50 4.81 -5.45
C PHE A 35 -1.89 3.35 -5.17
N VAL A 36 -2.43 3.07 -3.98
CA VAL A 36 -2.87 1.73 -3.58
C VAL A 36 -3.99 1.21 -4.49
N GLU A 37 -4.97 2.05 -4.81
CA GLU A 37 -6.08 1.72 -5.70
C GLU A 37 -5.61 1.36 -7.10
N ARG A 38 -4.67 2.14 -7.66
CA ARG A 38 -4.11 1.84 -8.98
C ARG A 38 -3.32 0.54 -8.98
N LEU A 39 -2.47 0.33 -7.97
CA LEU A 39 -1.73 -0.91 -7.80
C LEU A 39 -2.67 -2.10 -7.78
N TRP A 40 -3.71 -2.03 -6.95
CA TRP A 40 -4.69 -3.08 -6.83
C TRP A 40 -5.44 -3.32 -8.13
N ARG A 41 -5.84 -2.26 -8.83
CA ARG A 41 -6.49 -2.37 -10.15
C ARG A 41 -5.60 -3.11 -11.14
N SER A 42 -4.33 -2.76 -11.27
CA SER A 42 -3.39 -3.46 -12.16
C SER A 42 -3.24 -4.94 -11.81
N VAL A 43 -3.05 -5.26 -10.52
CA VAL A 43 -2.93 -6.65 -10.06
C VAL A 43 -4.21 -7.45 -10.36
N GLN A 44 -5.39 -6.86 -10.15
CA GLN A 44 -6.66 -7.52 -10.45
C GLN A 44 -6.81 -7.84 -11.93
N TYR A 45 -6.58 -6.88 -12.82
CA TYR A 45 -6.76 -7.08 -14.26
C TYR A 45 -5.75 -8.06 -14.86
N GLU A 46 -4.49 -7.99 -14.47
CA GLU A 46 -3.44 -8.75 -15.13
C GLU A 46 -3.22 -10.14 -14.52
N GLU A 47 -3.54 -10.32 -13.23
CA GLU A 47 -3.35 -11.59 -12.55
C GLU A 47 -4.69 -12.29 -12.29
N PHE A 48 -5.59 -11.67 -11.51
CA PHE A 48 -6.79 -12.36 -11.02
C PHE A 48 -7.87 -12.57 -12.09
N TYR A 49 -8.05 -11.61 -13.00
CA TYR A 49 -9.06 -11.74 -14.06
C TYR A 49 -8.58 -12.57 -15.25
N LEU A 50 -7.26 -12.64 -15.49
CA LEU A 50 -6.69 -13.46 -16.56
C LEU A 50 -6.40 -14.90 -16.11
N ARG A 51 -6.12 -15.12 -14.82
CA ARG A 51 -5.92 -16.46 -14.28
C ARG A 51 -7.18 -16.92 -13.57
N ALA A 52 -7.80 -17.95 -14.13
CA ALA A 52 -8.93 -18.64 -13.51
C ALA A 52 -8.44 -19.56 -12.39
N TYR A 53 -7.91 -18.97 -11.31
CA TYR A 53 -7.47 -19.73 -10.14
C TYR A 53 -8.62 -20.60 -9.62
N GLU A 54 -8.35 -21.88 -9.37
CA GLU A 54 -9.39 -22.79 -8.90
C GLU A 54 -9.70 -22.58 -7.41
N ASN A 55 -8.73 -22.07 -6.65
CA ASN A 55 -8.85 -21.86 -5.22
C ASN A 55 -7.97 -20.71 -4.70
N VAL A 56 -8.25 -20.26 -3.47
CA VAL A 56 -7.55 -19.15 -2.82
C VAL A 56 -6.09 -19.49 -2.50
N SER A 57 -5.76 -20.77 -2.29
CA SER A 57 -4.37 -21.19 -2.03
C SER A 57 -3.48 -20.94 -3.25
N GLU A 58 -3.93 -21.31 -4.44
CA GLU A 58 -3.22 -21.06 -5.70
C GLU A 58 -3.04 -19.54 -5.95
N ALA A 59 -4.07 -18.76 -5.64
CA ALA A 59 -4.01 -17.30 -5.69
C ALA A 59 -2.98 -16.71 -4.71
N ARG A 60 -2.78 -17.32 -3.53
CA ARG A 60 -1.78 -16.89 -2.53
C ARG A 60 -0.35 -17.26 -2.94
N ASP A 61 -0.18 -18.39 -3.59
CA ASP A 61 1.12 -18.85 -4.10
C ASP A 61 1.53 -18.09 -5.38
N SER A 62 0.61 -17.30 -5.94
CA SER A 62 0.88 -16.49 -7.11
C SER A 62 1.94 -15.41 -6.85
N SER A 63 2.85 -15.26 -7.81
CA SER A 63 3.90 -14.23 -7.79
C SER A 63 3.41 -12.89 -8.37
N ALA A 64 2.13 -12.55 -8.17
CA ALA A 64 1.48 -11.38 -8.76
C ALA A 64 2.22 -10.07 -8.48
N LEU A 65 2.70 -9.90 -7.24
CA LEU A 65 3.47 -8.73 -6.82
C LEU A 65 4.86 -8.69 -7.45
N GLN A 66 5.53 -9.84 -7.63
CA GLN A 66 6.80 -9.89 -8.34
C GLN A 66 6.62 -9.58 -9.82
N PHE A 67 5.58 -10.14 -10.45
CA PHE A 67 5.21 -9.84 -11.82
C PHE A 67 4.98 -8.33 -12.02
N TYR A 68 4.25 -7.69 -11.10
CA TYR A 68 4.04 -6.25 -11.07
C TYR A 68 5.37 -5.48 -10.94
N ASN A 69 6.22 -5.85 -9.97
CA ASN A 69 7.48 -5.14 -9.67
C ASN A 69 8.53 -5.26 -10.80
N CYS A 70 8.56 -6.37 -11.52
CA CYS A 70 9.54 -6.65 -12.56
C CYS A 70 9.17 -6.09 -13.95
N ARG A 71 7.96 -5.54 -14.15
CA ARG A 71 7.53 -5.02 -15.45
C ARG A 71 7.48 -3.49 -15.49
N PRO A 72 8.36 -2.84 -16.26
CA PRO A 72 8.50 -1.38 -16.28
C PRO A 72 7.25 -0.65 -16.82
N HIS A 73 6.44 -1.29 -17.68
CA HIS A 73 5.23 -0.68 -18.23
C HIS A 73 4.12 -0.52 -17.18
N ILE A 74 3.96 -1.47 -16.25
CA ILE A 74 2.95 -1.39 -15.19
C ILE A 74 3.42 -0.44 -14.08
N ARG A 75 4.71 -0.47 -13.75
CA ARG A 75 5.36 0.50 -12.85
C ARG A 75 5.21 1.93 -13.38
N ALA A 76 5.28 2.12 -14.70
CA ALA A 76 5.08 3.41 -15.33
C ALA A 76 3.64 3.94 -15.21
N LEU A 77 2.62 3.09 -15.15
CA LEU A 77 1.22 3.52 -14.91
C LEU A 77 1.03 4.21 -13.55
N MET A 78 1.87 3.88 -12.56
CA MET A 78 1.91 4.61 -11.27
C MET A 78 2.69 5.91 -11.35
N ALA A 79 3.67 6.00 -12.25
CA ALA A 79 4.53 7.17 -12.40
C ALA A 79 3.84 8.38 -13.05
N VAL A 80 2.62 8.21 -13.58
CA VAL A 80 1.90 9.28 -14.32
C VAL A 80 1.34 10.38 -13.42
N HIS A 81 1.37 10.25 -12.09
CA HIS A 81 1.12 11.40 -11.23
C HIS A 81 2.35 11.85 -10.47
N ARG A 82 2.70 13.11 -10.75
CA ARG A 82 3.56 14.04 -10.01
C ARG A 82 3.07 14.31 -8.58
N ILE A 83 2.48 13.31 -7.92
CA ILE A 83 1.99 13.38 -6.56
C ILE A 83 3.19 13.11 -5.66
N LYS A 84 3.66 14.14 -4.97
CA LYS A 84 4.72 13.98 -3.96
C LYS A 84 4.11 13.28 -2.75
N PRO A 85 4.75 12.23 -2.21
CA PRO A 85 4.27 11.58 -0.99
C PRO A 85 4.23 12.57 0.16
N ILE A 86 3.15 12.58 0.91
CA ILE A 86 2.86 13.59 1.94
C ILE A 86 3.83 13.49 3.12
N LEU A 87 4.37 12.29 3.35
CA LEU A 87 5.42 12.04 4.33
C LEU A 87 6.71 12.84 4.06
N THR A 88 6.91 13.37 2.86
CA THR A 88 8.09 14.20 2.54
C THR A 88 7.95 15.67 2.94
N SER A 89 6.75 16.13 3.33
CA SER A 89 6.48 17.55 3.63
C SER A 89 5.89 17.82 5.02
N LEU A 90 5.54 16.79 5.79
CA LEU A 90 4.98 16.94 7.13
C LEU A 90 6.04 16.75 8.23
N PRO A 91 5.93 17.44 9.37
CA PRO A 91 6.72 17.11 10.55
C PRO A 91 6.28 15.72 11.03
N LEU A 92 7.11 14.73 10.74
CA LEU A 92 6.90 13.36 11.19
C LEU A 92 6.94 13.36 12.71
N ARG A 93 6.00 12.64 13.34
CA ARG A 93 6.07 12.37 14.78
C ARG A 93 7.21 11.37 14.97
N THR A 94 8.43 11.87 15.07
CA THR A 94 9.61 11.07 15.39
C THR A 94 9.49 10.60 16.83
N ALA A 95 9.78 9.32 17.08
CA ALA A 95 9.84 8.77 18.42
C ALA A 95 10.73 9.66 19.31
N ALA A 96 10.20 10.06 20.46
CA ALA A 96 10.92 10.80 21.50
C ALA A 96 11.70 9.83 22.39
#